data_AF-A0A8J1XRY4-F1
#
_entry.id   AF-A0A8J1XRY4-F1
#
_cell.length_a   1.000
_cell.length_b   1.000
_cell.length_c   1.000
_cell.angle_alpha   90.00
_cell.angle_beta   90.00
_cell.angle_gamma   90.00
#
_symmetry.space_group_name_H-M   'P 1'
#
loop_
_entity.id
_entity.type
_entity.pdbx_description
1 polymer ?
#
loop_
_entity_poly.entity_id
_entity_poly.type
_entity_poly.pdbx_seq_one_letter_code
_entity_poly.pdbx_strand_id
1 'polypeptide(L)'
;KSKFKMVSKKLEKIYTIWGKIGLFCGLFGVVLTIVAFVSGHWFEAEKDSDSHFKRLGLWEACFDGYHHPANYVGKVHRGCWWILHVEYWYIRSWLLPCKFNYIFK
;
A
#
# COMPACT_ATOMS: atom_id res chain seq x y z
N LYS A 1 -36.95 -28.34 30.74
CA LYS A 1 -37.33 -27.74 29.43
C LYS A 1 -37.15 -26.22 29.37
N SER A 2 -37.48 -25.45 30.42
CA SER A 2 -37.34 -23.97 30.46
C SER A 2 -35.88 -23.49 30.51
N LYS A 3 -35.02 -24.11 31.33
CA LYS A 3 -33.59 -23.75 31.45
C LYS A 3 -32.83 -23.87 30.13
N PHE A 4 -33.11 -24.92 29.35
CA PHE A 4 -32.54 -25.13 28.02
C PHE A 4 -32.95 -24.05 27.01
N LYS A 5 -34.21 -23.61 27.01
CA LYS A 5 -34.68 -22.50 26.16
C LYS A 5 -34.01 -21.16 26.53
N MET A 6 -33.72 -20.95 27.82
CA MET A 6 -33.04 -19.74 28.28
C MET A 6 -31.57 -19.71 27.84
N VAL A 7 -30.87 -20.85 27.94
CA VAL A 7 -29.49 -21.00 27.47
C VAL A 7 -29.40 -20.82 25.95
N SER A 8 -30.31 -21.42 25.17
CA SER A 8 -30.37 -21.26 23.71
C SER A 8 -30.57 -19.79 23.31
N LYS A 9 -31.52 -19.06 23.90
CA LYS A 9 -31.70 -17.62 23.60
C LYS A 9 -30.48 -16.76 23.95
N LYS A 10 -29.75 -17.13 25.01
CA LYS A 10 -28.51 -16.43 25.38
C LYS A 10 -27.42 -16.66 24.34
N LEU A 11 -27.28 -17.90 23.85
CA LEU A 11 -26.33 -18.25 22.79
C LEU A 11 -26.65 -17.53 21.47
N GLU A 12 -27.92 -17.48 21.06
CA GLU A 12 -28.37 -16.74 19.85
C GLU A 12 -28.03 -15.23 19.93
N LYS A 13 -28.28 -14.61 21.10
CA LYS A 13 -27.90 -13.21 21.32
C LYS A 13 -26.39 -13.01 21.23
N ILE A 14 -25.61 -13.92 21.80
CA ILE A 14 -24.14 -13.85 21.75
C ILE A 14 -23.68 -13.97 20.29
N TYR A 15 -24.14 -14.98 19.54
CA TYR A 15 -23.77 -15.19 18.13
C TYR A 15 -24.14 -14.01 17.23
N THR A 16 -25.32 -13.42 17.41
CA THR A 16 -25.73 -12.23 16.63
C THR A 16 -24.89 -10.98 16.94
N ILE A 17 -24.42 -10.81 18.18
CA ILE A 17 -23.49 -9.73 18.55
C ILE A 17 -22.14 -9.93 17.85
N TRP A 18 -21.56 -11.13 17.94
CA TRP A 18 -20.29 -11.45 17.26
C TRP A 18 -20.39 -11.30 15.74
N GLY A 19 -21.51 -11.71 15.14
CA GLY A 19 -21.77 -11.53 13.71
C GLY A 19 -21.76 -10.06 13.29
N LYS A 20 -22.39 -9.18 14.09
CA LYS A 20 -22.39 -7.73 13.82
C LYS A 20 -21.00 -7.11 13.96
N ILE A 21 -20.23 -7.51 14.97
CA ILE A 21 -18.85 -7.06 15.16
C ILE A 21 -17.98 -7.49 13.98
N GLY A 22 -18.08 -8.76 13.57
CA GLY A 22 -17.35 -9.29 12.42
C GLY A 22 -17.67 -8.53 11.13
N LEU A 23 -18.96 -8.24 10.88
CA LEU A 23 -19.38 -7.45 9.73
C LEU A 23 -18.78 -6.03 9.74
N PHE A 24 -18.83 -5.36 10.90
CA PHE A 24 -18.29 -4.01 11.05
C PHE A 24 -16.77 -3.98 10.83
N CYS A 25 -16.03 -4.89 11.46
CA CYS A 25 -14.58 -5.01 11.26
C CYS A 25 -14.22 -5.32 9.80
N GLY A 26 -14.99 -6.18 9.13
CA GLY A 26 -14.78 -6.52 7.72
C GLY A 26 -14.95 -5.31 6.81
N LEU A 27 -16.05 -4.56 6.96
CA LEU A 27 -16.29 -3.33 6.19
C LEU A 27 -15.21 -2.28 6.44
N PHE A 28 -14.80 -2.10 7.69
CA PHE A 28 -13.73 -1.19 8.04
C PHE A 28 -12.38 -1.60 7.41
N GLY A 29 -12.05 -2.89 7.40
CA GLY A 29 -10.86 -3.42 6.74
C GLY A 29 -10.84 -3.17 5.23
N VAL A 30 -11.98 -3.31 4.56
CA VAL A 30 -12.11 -2.98 3.12
C VAL A 30 -11.81 -1.50 2.88
N VAL A 31 -12.37 -0.61 3.69
CA VAL A 31 -12.13 0.84 3.57
C VAL A 31 -10.64 1.17 3.76
N LEU A 32 -9.99 0.61 4.78
CA LEU A 32 -8.57 0.82 5.01
C LEU A 32 -7.70 0.31 3.87
N THR A 33 -8.08 -0.81 3.25
CA THR A 33 -7.36 -1.36 2.10
C THR A 33 -7.46 -0.45 0.89
N ILE A 34 -8.64 0.11 0.63
CA ILE A 34 -8.84 1.10 -0.44
C ILE A 34 -7.99 2.34 -0.17
N VAL A 35 -8.00 2.86 1.05
CA VAL A 35 -7.19 4.03 1.45
C VAL A 35 -5.70 3.75 1.28
N ALA A 36 -5.22 2.59 1.72
CA ALA A 36 -3.82 2.19 1.54
C ALA A 36 -3.45 2.14 0.04
N PHE A 37 -4.33 1.58 -0.79
CA PHE A 37 -4.11 1.44 -2.23
C PHE A 37 -4.02 2.78 -2.97
N VAL A 38 -4.80 3.78 -2.57
CA VAL A 38 -4.76 5.12 -3.19
C VAL A 38 -3.76 6.07 -2.53
N SER A 39 -3.21 5.70 -1.36
CA SER A 39 -2.29 6.57 -0.63
C SER A 39 -0.95 6.69 -1.36
N GLY A 40 -0.51 7.95 -1.51
CA GLY A 40 0.79 8.31 -2.08
C GLY A 40 1.97 8.32 -1.08
N HIS A 41 1.75 7.88 0.17
CA HIS A 41 2.70 8.08 1.29
C HIS A 41 3.07 6.76 1.98
N TRP A 42 3.46 5.75 1.21
CA TRP A 42 3.89 4.46 1.76
C TRP A 42 5.29 4.58 2.37
N PHE A 43 6.15 5.32 1.69
CA PHE A 43 7.47 5.68 2.16
C PHE A 43 7.71 7.15 1.89
N GLU A 44 8.13 7.88 2.91
CA GLU A 44 8.50 9.28 2.82
C GLU A 44 9.92 9.45 3.35
N ALA A 45 10.71 10.27 2.67
CA ALA A 45 12.04 10.59 3.13
C ALA A 45 11.98 11.56 4.31
N GLU A 46 13.00 11.51 5.15
CA GLU A 46 13.12 12.43 6.27
C GLU A 46 13.28 13.87 5.76
N LYS A 47 12.57 14.82 6.38
CA LYS A 47 12.41 16.20 5.88
C LYS A 47 13.72 16.95 5.67
N ASP A 48 14.72 16.65 6.50
CA ASP A 48 16.05 17.29 6.47
C ASP A 48 17.12 16.44 5.77
N SER A 49 16.72 15.33 5.14
CA SER A 49 17.63 14.58 4.29
C SER A 49 17.71 15.25 2.92
N ASP A 50 18.92 15.54 2.44
CA ASP A 50 19.22 15.86 1.04
C ASP A 50 19.04 14.64 0.12
N SER A 51 18.03 13.82 0.43
CA SER A 51 17.69 12.66 -0.35
C SER A 51 16.99 13.12 -1.62
N HIS A 52 17.49 12.62 -2.74
CA HIS A 52 16.87 12.81 -4.05
C HIS A 52 15.52 12.07 -4.21
N PHE A 53 15.13 11.31 -3.19
CA PHE A 53 13.86 10.61 -3.09
C PHE A 53 12.99 11.35 -2.08
N LYS A 54 11.75 11.70 -2.44
CA LYS A 54 10.84 12.42 -1.52
C LYS A 54 9.77 11.51 -0.95
N ARG A 55 9.00 10.86 -1.82
CA ARG A 55 7.93 9.95 -1.41
C ARG A 55 7.64 8.88 -2.46
N LEU A 56 7.16 7.74 -1.99
CA LEU A 56 6.68 6.63 -2.80
C LEU A 56 5.30 6.23 -2.30
N GLY A 57 4.35 6.21 -3.22
CA GLY A 57 3.09 5.48 -3.09
C GLY A 57 3.11 4.23 -3.96
N LEU A 58 1.99 3.53 -3.97
CA LEU A 58 1.82 2.35 -4.82
C LEU A 58 1.82 2.70 -6.32
N TRP A 59 1.25 3.87 -6.66
CA TRP A 59 1.01 4.28 -8.04
C TRP A 59 1.82 5.49 -8.49
N GLU A 60 2.32 6.28 -7.56
CA GLU A 60 3.00 7.55 -7.82
C GLU A 60 4.31 7.59 -7.05
N ALA A 61 5.37 8.05 -7.70
CA ALA A 61 6.67 8.24 -7.09
C ALA A 61 7.13 9.68 -7.30
N CYS A 62 7.70 10.27 -6.25
CA CYS A 62 8.21 11.63 -6.27
C CYS A 62 9.71 11.65 -5.99
N PHE A 63 10.44 12.22 -6.93
CA PHE A 63 11.88 12.40 -6.85
C PHE A 63 12.22 13.89 -6.95
N ASP A 64 13.33 14.25 -6.33
CA ASP A 64 13.88 15.61 -6.34
C ASP A 64 15.36 15.55 -6.71
N GLY A 65 15.62 15.33 -7.99
CA GLY A 65 16.98 15.27 -8.53
C GLY A 65 17.58 13.87 -8.55
N TYR A 66 16.77 12.81 -8.55
CA TYR A 66 17.29 11.44 -8.52
C TYR A 66 17.94 11.07 -9.85
N HIS A 67 19.18 10.61 -9.78
CA HIS A 67 19.94 10.10 -10.90
C HIS A 67 20.26 8.63 -10.69
N HIS A 68 19.71 7.76 -11.54
CA HIS A 68 19.92 6.33 -11.40
C HIS A 68 21.30 5.92 -11.95
N PRO A 69 22.18 5.29 -11.14
CA PRO A 69 23.56 5.00 -11.57
C PRO A 69 23.66 3.98 -12.72
N ALA A 70 22.65 3.13 -12.91
CA ALA A 70 22.62 2.17 -14.01
C ALA A 70 22.02 2.72 -15.32
N ASN A 71 21.58 3.98 -15.35
CA ASN A 71 21.03 4.59 -16.56
C ASN A 71 22.13 5.25 -17.39
N TYR A 72 22.39 4.69 -18.58
CA TYR A 72 23.33 5.26 -19.56
C TYR A 72 22.90 6.65 -20.11
N VAL A 73 21.62 7.03 -19.94
CA VAL A 73 21.02 8.27 -20.49
C VAL A 73 21.30 9.50 -19.60
N GLY A 74 21.75 9.32 -18.36
CA GLY A 74 22.11 10.44 -17.49
C GLY A 74 20.92 11.28 -16.98
N LYS A 75 19.69 10.78 -17.11
CA LYS A 75 18.48 11.58 -16.88
C LYS A 75 18.24 11.79 -15.39
N VAL A 76 18.03 13.05 -15.00
CA VAL A 76 17.67 13.44 -13.65
C VAL A 76 16.15 13.48 -13.52
N HIS A 77 15.59 12.69 -12.62
CA HIS A 77 14.16 12.64 -12.37
C HIS A 77 13.75 13.69 -11.33
N ARG A 78 12.79 14.55 -11.69
CA ARG A 78 12.22 15.58 -10.82
C ARG A 78 10.70 15.59 -10.90
N GLY A 79 10.08 15.83 -9.76
CA GLY A 79 8.63 15.91 -9.62
C GLY A 79 7.98 14.57 -9.32
N CYS A 80 6.66 14.60 -9.32
CA CYS A 80 5.81 13.48 -8.98
C CYS A 80 5.11 12.98 -10.23
N TRP A 81 5.30 11.70 -10.53
CA TRP A 81 4.72 11.09 -11.72
C TRP A 81 4.18 9.71 -11.40
N TRP A 82 3.21 9.29 -12.21
CA TRP A 82 2.70 7.93 -12.18
C TRP A 82 3.81 6.92 -12.48
N ILE A 83 3.82 5.77 -11.80
CA ILE A 83 4.90 4.77 -11.91
C ILE A 83 5.01 4.16 -13.31
N LEU A 84 3.88 4.16 -14.05
CA LEU A 84 3.80 3.74 -15.46
C LEU A 84 3.93 4.91 -16.46
N HIS A 85 4.32 6.10 -16.01
CA HIS A 85 4.61 7.20 -16.91
C HIS A 85 5.88 6.93 -17.73
N VAL A 86 5.99 7.57 -18.90
CA VAL A 86 7.14 7.44 -19.81
C VAL A 86 8.42 7.97 -19.15
N GLU A 87 8.27 8.95 -18.25
CA GLU A 87 9.36 9.52 -17.47
C GLU A 87 10.20 8.45 -16.75
N TYR A 88 9.54 7.39 -16.26
CA TYR A 88 10.17 6.32 -15.49
C TYR A 88 10.46 5.06 -16.31
N TRP A 89 10.35 5.10 -17.64
CA TRP A 89 10.51 3.92 -18.50
C TRP A 89 11.79 3.12 -18.19
N TYR A 90 12.93 3.80 -18.02
CA TYR A 90 14.22 3.18 -17.76
C TYR A 90 14.39 2.64 -16.33
N ILE A 91 13.79 3.31 -15.34
CA ILE A 91 13.88 2.93 -13.92
C ILE A 91 12.71 2.07 -13.44
N ARG A 92 11.74 1.80 -14.31
CA ARG A 92 10.50 1.08 -13.97
C ARG A 92 10.77 -0.30 -13.37
N SER A 93 11.79 -1.01 -13.87
CA SER A 93 12.15 -2.33 -13.35
C SER A 93 12.75 -2.30 -11.95
N TRP A 94 13.26 -1.15 -11.50
CA TRP A 94 13.77 -0.95 -10.15
C TRP A 94 12.65 -0.50 -9.20
N LEU A 95 11.75 0.37 -9.67
CA LEU A 95 10.58 0.87 -8.93
C LEU A 95 9.51 -0.20 -8.68
N LEU A 96 9.27 -1.08 -9.65
CA LEU A 96 8.27 -2.14 -9.54
C LEU A 96 8.97 -3.47 -9.26
N PRO A 97 8.67 -4.15 -8.13
CA PRO A 97 9.26 -5.45 -7.80
C PRO A 97 8.77 -6.60 -8.70
N CYS A 98 8.04 -6.33 -9.79
CA CYS A 98 7.49 -7.34 -10.70
C CYS A 98 8.55 -8.28 -11.33
N LYS A 99 9.85 -8.01 -11.16
CA LYS A 99 10.91 -8.99 -11.45
C LYS A 99 11.28 -9.79 -10.19
N PHE A 100 10.40 -10.70 -9.75
CA PHE A 100 10.78 -11.71 -8.74
C PHE A 100 11.73 -12.80 -9.32
N ASN A 101 12.00 -12.80 -10.64
CA ASN A 101 12.66 -13.93 -11.30
C ASN A 101 14.13 -13.72 -11.71
N TYR A 102 14.82 -12.65 -11.29
CA TYR A 102 16.21 -12.41 -11.71
C TYR A 102 17.19 -11.96 -10.61
N ILE A 103 16.83 -12.01 -9.32
CA ILE A 103 17.74 -11.59 -8.22
C ILE A 103 18.38 -12.78 -7.45
N PHE A 104 18.08 -14.04 -7.80
CA PHE A 104 18.77 -15.23 -7.27
C PHE A 104 19.37 -16.12 -8.38
N LYS A 105 20.03 -15.52 -9.38
CA LYS A 105 20.87 -16.28 -10.31
C LYS A 105 22.22 -15.61 -10.50
#